data_AF-A0A383AIS5-F1
#
_entry.id   AF-A0A383AIS5-F1
#
_cell.length_a   1.000
_cell.length_b   1.000
_cell.length_c   1.000
_cell.angle_alpha   90.00
_cell.angle_beta   90.00
_cell.angle_gamma   90.00
#
_symmetry.space_group_name_H-M   'P 1'
#
loop_
_entity.id
_entity.type
_entity.pdbx_description
1 polymer ?
#
loop_
_entity_poly.entity_id
_entity_poly.type
_entity_poly.pdbx_seq_one_letter_code
_entity_poly.pdbx_strand_id
1 'polypeptide(L)'
;MVEVATNEVVDREVSSSSDDGPTLVDTLANLVVGLGDRTGHEVAAVGLGVAGLAHRSGVVHYSPNLPGLSGFPIGPELQEALGVPVVVG
;
A
#
# COMPACT_ATOMS: atom_id res chain seq x y z
N MET A 1 -7.80 -3.13 -7.34
CA MET A 1 -8.68 -1.97 -7.15
C MET A 1 -10.08 -2.47 -6.79
N VAL A 2 -10.75 -1.78 -5.86
CA VAL A 2 -12.12 -2.11 -5.45
C VAL A 2 -13.00 -0.92 -5.80
N GLU A 3 -14.12 -1.17 -6.45
CA GLU A 3 -15.13 -0.14 -6.68
C GLU A 3 -15.96 0.08 -5.41
N VAL A 4 -16.01 1.32 -4.93
CA VAL A 4 -16.59 1.66 -3.62
C VAL A 4 -18.10 1.43 -3.57
N ALA A 5 -18.80 1.66 -4.69
CA ALA A 5 -20.26 1.53 -4.74
C ALA A 5 -20.74 0.07 -4.62
N THR A 6 -19.97 -0.87 -5.16
CA THR A 6 -20.33 -2.28 -5.32
C THR A 6 -19.54 -3.22 -4.42
N ASN A 7 -18.39 -2.76 -3.89
CA ASN A 7 -17.36 -3.56 -3.24
C ASN A 7 -16.78 -4.66 -4.14
N GLU A 8 -16.84 -4.48 -5.46
CA GLU A 8 -16.31 -5.43 -6.43
C GLU A 8 -14.82 -5.18 -6.69
N VAL A 9 -14.03 -6.25 -6.82
CA VAL A 9 -12.64 -6.15 -7.26
C VAL A 9 -12.62 -6.00 -8.79
N VAL A 10 -12.38 -4.78 -9.26
CA VAL A 10 -12.40 -4.45 -10.70
C VAL A 10 -11.06 -4.66 -11.42
N ASP A 11 -9.95 -4.71 -10.67
CA ASP A 11 -8.63 -5.05 -11.22
C ASP A 11 -7.69 -5.59 -10.12
N ARG A 12 -6.66 -6.35 -10.50
CA ARG A 12 -5.64 -6.91 -9.61
C ARG A 12 -4.30 -7.01 -10.32
N GLU A 13 -3.24 -6.68 -9.58
CA GLU A 13 -1.87 -6.87 -10.00
C GLU A 13 -1.03 -7.43 -8.85
N VAL A 14 0.07 -8.10 -9.18
CA VAL A 14 1.02 -8.67 -8.23
C VAL A 14 2.42 -8.29 -8.66
N SER A 15 3.22 -7.82 -7.69
CA SER A 15 4.65 -7.60 -7.85
C SER A 15 5.41 -8.24 -6.69
N SER A 16 6.71 -8.48 -6.88
CA SER A 16 7.62 -8.87 -5.81
C SER A 16 7.74 -7.76 -4.76
N SER A 17 7.78 -8.12 -3.48
CA SER A 17 8.06 -7.17 -2.41
C SER A 17 9.57 -7.08 -2.16
N SER A 18 10.03 -5.86 -1.83
CA SER A 18 11.34 -5.62 -1.25
C SER A 18 11.22 -5.58 0.27
N ASP A 19 12.27 -6.02 0.97
CA ASP A 19 12.43 -5.83 2.42
C ASP A 19 13.04 -4.45 2.77
N ASP A 20 13.35 -3.66 1.76
CA ASP A 20 13.75 -2.25 1.90
C ASP A 20 12.50 -1.36 1.81
N GLY A 21 12.27 -0.57 2.86
CA GLY A 21 11.09 0.28 3.02
C GLY A 21 10.85 1.25 1.84
N PRO A 22 11.81 2.10 1.48
CA PRO A 22 11.69 3.01 0.34
C PRO A 22 11.38 2.29 -0.97
N THR A 23 12.13 1.23 -1.29
CA THR A 23 11.88 0.43 -2.51
C THR A 23 10.48 -0.18 -2.52
N LEU A 24 10.00 -0.61 -1.36
CA LEU A 24 8.64 -1.14 -1.23
C LEU A 24 7.59 -0.05 -1.46
N VAL A 25 7.78 1.16 -0.93
CA VAL A 25 6.88 2.30 -1.15
C VAL A 25 6.79 2.63 -2.64
N ASP A 26 7.93 2.71 -3.33
CA ASP A 26 7.96 2.93 -4.79
C ASP A 26 7.20 1.83 -5.55
N THR A 27 7.40 0.58 -5.15
CA THR A 27 6.70 -0.57 -5.76
C THR A 27 5.19 -0.47 -5.56
N LEU A 28 4.74 -0.16 -4.35
CA LEU A 28 3.32 -0.02 -4.02
C LEU A 28 2.69 1.18 -4.74
N ALA A 29 3.39 2.31 -4.79
CA ALA A 29 2.90 3.50 -5.48
C ALA A 29 2.69 3.24 -6.98
N ASN A 30 3.66 2.58 -7.62
CA ASN A 30 3.55 2.19 -9.03
C ASN A 30 2.39 1.23 -9.30
N LEU A 31 2.13 0.27 -8.40
CA LEU A 31 0.98 -0.62 -8.51
C LEU A 31 -0.35 0.15 -8.42
N VAL A 32 -0.46 1.11 -7.51
CA VAL A 32 -1.67 1.93 -7.34
C VAL A 32 -1.93 2.77 -8.58
N VAL A 33 -0.91 3.46 -9.10
CA VAL A 33 -1.01 4.25 -10.35
C VAL A 33 -1.40 3.35 -11.52
N GLY A 34 -0.74 2.20 -11.70
CA GLY A 34 -1.04 1.26 -12.78
C GLY A 34 -2.46 0.71 -12.74
N LEU A 35 -3.00 0.44 -11.55
CA LEU A 35 -4.40 0.03 -11.37
C LEU A 35 -5.39 1.15 -11.77
N GLY A 36 -5.10 2.40 -11.40
CA GLY A 36 -5.91 3.56 -11.79
C GLY A 36 -5.93 3.75 -13.31
N ASP A 37 -4.75 3.73 -13.94
CA ASP A 37 -4.59 3.91 -15.38
C ASP A 37 -5.33 2.85 -16.19
N ARG A 38 -5.25 1.57 -15.80
CA ARG A 38 -5.92 0.47 -16.52
C ARG A 38 -7.43 0.49 -16.40
N THR A 39 -7.94 0.96 -15.26
CA THR A 39 -9.38 1.02 -15.02
C THR A 39 -9.98 2.35 -15.48
N GLY A 40 -9.16 3.35 -15.81
CA GLY A 40 -9.59 4.69 -16.16
C GLY A 40 -10.18 5.47 -14.98
N HIS A 41 -9.83 5.09 -13.74
CA HIS A 41 -10.36 5.69 -12.52
C HIS A 41 -9.25 6.30 -11.67
N GLU A 42 -9.59 7.38 -10.97
CA GLU A 42 -8.73 7.95 -9.93
C GLU A 42 -8.88 7.16 -8.62
N VAL A 43 -7.76 6.87 -7.96
CA VAL A 43 -7.75 6.15 -6.69
C VAL A 43 -8.01 7.14 -5.55
N ALA A 44 -9.13 7.02 -4.85
CA ALA A 44 -9.49 7.96 -3.78
C ALA A 44 -8.80 7.70 -2.43
N ALA A 45 -8.38 6.46 -2.17
CA ALA A 45 -7.70 6.04 -0.93
C ALA A 45 -7.05 4.67 -1.08
N VAL A 46 -6.14 4.32 -0.18
CA VAL A 46 -5.47 3.02 -0.12
C VAL A 46 -5.62 2.39 1.26
N GLY A 47 -6.08 1.13 1.28
CA GLY A 47 -5.96 0.25 2.43
C GLY A 47 -4.79 -0.71 2.23
N LEU A 48 -3.83 -0.71 3.15
CA LEU A 48 -2.64 -1.57 3.11
C LEU A 48 -2.69 -2.58 4.24
N GLY A 49 -2.79 -3.86 3.89
CA GLY A 49 -2.61 -4.95 4.85
C GLY A 49 -1.13 -5.33 4.96
N VAL A 50 -0.58 -5.35 6.17
CA VAL A 50 0.78 -5.83 6.43
C VAL A 50 0.72 -7.07 7.31
N ALA A 51 1.26 -8.18 6.83
CA ALA A 51 1.41 -9.37 7.69
C ALA A 51 2.35 -9.02 8.85
N GLY A 52 1.84 -9.07 10.09
CA GLY A 52 2.62 -8.76 11.28
C GLY A 52 1.88 -7.79 12.20
N LEU A 53 2.64 -6.93 12.88
CA LEU A 53 2.13 -5.92 13.80
C LEU A 53 2.46 -4.52 13.24
N ALA A 54 1.42 -3.79 12.85
CA ALA A 54 1.50 -2.38 12.52
C ALA A 54 0.76 -1.55 13.57
N HIS A 55 1.27 -0.36 13.86
CA HIS A 55 0.55 0.63 14.65
C HIS A 55 -0.41 1.42 13.74
N ARG A 56 -1.51 1.94 14.31
CA ARG A 56 -2.48 2.80 13.63
C ARG A 56 -1.89 4.06 12.97
N SER A 57 -0.66 4.44 13.32
CA SER A 57 0.07 5.53 12.64
C SER A 57 0.64 5.11 11.28
N GLY A 58 0.52 3.84 10.89
CA GLY A 58 1.13 3.30 9.67
C GLY A 58 2.60 2.89 9.83
N VAL A 59 3.09 2.75 11.05
CA VAL A 59 4.45 2.24 11.34
C VAL A 59 4.40 0.73 11.55
N VAL A 60 5.25 -0.01 10.85
CA VAL A 60 5.37 -1.47 11.03
C VAL A 60 6.29 -1.73 12.21
N HIS A 61 5.80 -2.37 13.27
CA HIS A 61 6.64 -2.80 14.39
C HIS A 61 7.32 -4.13 14.10
N TYR A 62 6.61 -5.03 13.43
CA TYR A 62 7.09 -6.36 13.12
C TYR A 62 6.41 -6.88 11.84
N SER A 63 7.17 -7.54 10.97
CA SER A 63 6.65 -8.35 9.87
C SER A 63 7.48 -9.62 9.75
N PRO A 64 6.87 -10.82 9.76
CA PRO A 64 7.61 -12.07 9.68
C PRO A 64 8.28 -12.27 8.31
N ASN A 65 7.72 -11.67 7.25
CA ASN A 65 8.20 -11.84 5.89
C ASN A 65 9.05 -10.67 5.41
N LEU A 66 8.98 -9.52 6.09
CA LEU A 66 9.70 -8.29 5.76
C LEU A 66 10.35 -7.69 7.02
N PRO A 67 11.39 -8.36 7.58
CA PRO A 67 12.01 -7.93 8.83
C PRO A 67 12.69 -6.54 8.76
N GLY A 68 13.13 -6.11 7.58
CA GLY A 68 13.70 -4.78 7.31
C GLY A 68 12.70 -3.63 7.47
N LEU A 69 11.40 -3.92 7.55
CA LEU A 69 10.37 -2.90 7.81
C LEU A 69 10.17 -2.57 9.29
N SER A 70 10.87 -3.22 10.22
CA SER A 70 10.70 -2.92 11.64
C SER A 70 11.06 -1.46 11.95
N GLY A 71 10.09 -0.70 12.46
CA GLY A 71 10.18 0.74 12.71
C GLY A 71 9.90 1.62 11.49
N PHE A 72 9.67 1.04 10.30
CA PHE A 72 9.49 1.81 9.07
C PHE A 72 8.07 2.42 8.97
N PRO A 73 7.95 3.72 8.65
CA PRO A 73 6.66 4.42 8.55
C PRO A 73 5.99 4.24 7.17
N ILE A 74 5.69 3.00 6.77
CA ILE A 74 5.17 2.70 5.43
C ILE A 74 3.88 3.46 5.07
N GLY A 75 2.98 3.68 6.04
CA GLY A 75 1.73 4.40 5.80
C GLY A 75 1.95 5.86 5.41
N PRO A 76 2.62 6.67 6.26
CA PRO A 76 2.98 8.05 5.94
C PRO A 76 3.77 8.21 4.64
N GLU A 77 4.79 7.37 4.40
CA GLU A 77 5.62 7.44 3.19
C GLU A 77 4.79 7.17 1.92
N LEU A 78 3.92 6.16 1.95
CA LEU A 78 3.05 5.85 0.83
C LEU A 78 1.98 6.92 0.61
N GLN A 79 1.46 7.52 1.68
CA GLN A 79 0.51 8.63 1.60
C GLN A 79 1.15 9.86 0.97
N GLU A 80 2.40 10.17 1.33
CA GLU A 80 3.16 11.27 0.71
C GLU A 80 3.40 11.00 -0.77
N ALA A 81 3.79 9.77 -1.14
CA ALA A 81 4.04 9.40 -2.53
C ALA A 81 2.78 9.46 -3.42
N LEU A 82 1.61 9.11 -2.88
CA LEU A 82 0.37 9.03 -3.65
C LEU A 82 -0.53 10.26 -3.55
N GLY A 83 -0.38 11.08 -2.51
CA GLY A 83 -1.23 12.24 -2.27
C GLY A 83 -2.67 11.90 -1.84
N VAL A 84 -2.96 10.63 -1.51
CA VAL A 84 -4.29 10.16 -1.10
C VAL A 84 -4.22 9.44 0.25
N PRO A 85 -5.30 9.40 1.04
CA PRO A 85 -5.28 8.78 2.37
C PRO A 85 -4.84 7.31 2.33
N VAL A 86 -3.93 6.94 3.24
CA VAL A 86 -3.46 5.56 3.43
C VAL A 86 -3.77 5.08 4.85
N VAL A 87 -4.41 3.92 4.97
CA VAL A 87 -4.66 3.24 6.25
C VAL A 87 -3.95 1.89 6.25
N VAL A 88 -3.23 1.59 7.34
CA VAL A 88 -2.51 0.33 7.51
C VAL A 88 -3.18 -0.53 8.59
N GLY A 89 -3.33 -1.83 8.32
CA GLY A 89 -3.94 -2.81 9.23
C GLY A 89 -3.31 -4.20 9.16
#